data_AF-A0A698FVK7-F1
#
_entry.id   AF-A0A698FVK7-F1
#
_cell.length_a   1.000
_cell.length_b   1.000
_cell.length_c   1.000
_cell.angle_alpha   90.00
_cell.angle_beta   90.00
_cell.angle_gamma   90.00
#
_symmetry.space_group_name_H-M   'P 1'
#
loop_
_entity.id
_entity.type
_entity.pdbx_description
1 polymer ?
#
loop_
_entity_poly.entity_id
_entity_poly.type
_entity_poly.pdbx_seq_one_letter_code
_entity_poly.pdbx_strand_id
1 'polypeptide(L)'
;MLIYNNTFLNHLIFFDCHDKYGKKIKFLSLEKNTFKGCFFVKNCAIKNINLWKNKFENRCYFVDSEFGYERDGDNKAKLNFSNACFEDNAYFNNSKFYSYADFHECEFEKIACFYGVTFDKAPNFSQIILKDNFNALNITLNFTFDDLEKQIKQEHEYFNKNKNEQYQKSLDKFANDFRDSFRVFKNALIKDNNLLEASNFHKYELYCKEIELKENWNNRETKTTARKSSLHLKYFIDSLLLGFYRKLSDHHTDFLKVFNNIVLLVALYSVFLFMGGYEDNLKSYQYSDNSLDNNSSLINAFKDIKNSIIESSFVQEYSLCILIFFCVIGLLMICWDILKNIKKIYEVIKNEICIKEIIFCVLNLVAYFLGLLIVLIYLNIYIPKSQDSLVVLSNIGIFFAFIIFYLWLVYLKSLALRLMFVVVSYIIVIIVLGISISILNPFIGKIFNDEQNFTNPIFVYITFAYTILLILILFSFQKTARKNSIVPS
;
A
#
# COMPACT_ATOMS: atom_id res chain seq x y z
N MET A 1 -20.51 -19.53 31.17
CA MET A 1 -20.34 -19.05 32.57
C MET A 1 -20.46 -17.53 32.55
N LEU A 2 -21.25 -16.96 33.45
CA LEU A 2 -21.54 -15.52 33.58
C LEU A 2 -21.34 -15.15 35.05
N ILE A 3 -20.29 -14.40 35.37
CA ILE A 3 -19.97 -14.01 36.76
C ILE A 3 -19.49 -12.55 36.80
N TYR A 4 -19.97 -11.81 37.80
CA TYR A 4 -19.75 -10.37 37.94
C TYR A 4 -19.40 -10.02 39.38
N ASN A 5 -18.41 -9.15 39.63
CA ASN A 5 -18.08 -8.63 40.96
C ASN A 5 -17.81 -9.70 42.03
N ASN A 6 -17.08 -10.76 41.71
CA ASN A 6 -16.73 -11.83 42.65
C ASN A 6 -15.24 -11.83 43.00
N THR A 7 -14.89 -12.50 44.10
CA THR A 7 -13.51 -12.78 44.49
C THR A 7 -13.25 -14.28 44.45
N PHE A 8 -12.34 -14.72 43.60
CA PHE A 8 -11.90 -16.11 43.51
C PHE A 8 -10.66 -16.32 44.37
N LEU A 9 -10.84 -17.00 45.51
CA LEU A 9 -9.76 -17.31 46.44
C LEU A 9 -8.87 -18.46 45.93
N ASN A 10 -9.51 -19.48 45.33
CA ASN A 10 -8.83 -20.64 44.77
C ASN A 10 -8.56 -20.45 43.27
N HIS A 11 -7.72 -21.33 42.71
CA HIS A 11 -7.46 -21.37 41.27
C HIS A 11 -8.73 -21.62 40.46
N LEU A 12 -8.88 -20.91 39.35
CA LEU A 12 -9.91 -21.19 38.34
C LEU A 12 -9.23 -21.75 37.09
N ILE A 13 -9.50 -23.02 36.78
CA ILE A 13 -8.76 -23.79 35.79
C ILE A 13 -9.72 -24.32 34.72
N PHE A 14 -9.43 -23.98 33.47
CA PHE A 14 -9.97 -24.57 32.25
C PHE A 14 -8.82 -25.29 31.56
N PHE A 15 -8.94 -26.61 31.41
CA PHE A 15 -7.89 -27.47 30.85
C PHE A 15 -8.51 -28.46 29.86
N ASP A 16 -7.84 -28.70 28.73
CA ASP A 16 -8.23 -29.66 27.69
C ASP A 16 -9.70 -29.51 27.23
N CYS A 17 -10.12 -28.27 27.03
CA CYS A 17 -11.43 -27.94 26.46
C CYS A 17 -11.33 -27.76 24.93
N HIS A 18 -10.65 -28.70 24.24
CA HIS A 18 -10.33 -28.68 22.80
C HIS A 18 -10.78 -29.99 22.13
N ASP A 19 -11.00 -30.01 20.81
CA ASP A 19 -11.81 -31.08 20.21
C ASP A 19 -11.05 -32.29 19.61
N LYS A 20 -11.42 -33.47 20.12
CA LYS A 20 -11.84 -34.67 19.37
C LYS A 20 -13.14 -35.30 19.93
N TYR A 21 -13.75 -34.74 20.99
CA TYR A 21 -14.84 -35.35 21.81
C TYR A 21 -15.87 -34.36 22.45
N GLY A 22 -15.97 -33.11 22.01
CA GLY A 22 -17.17 -32.26 22.20
C GLY A 22 -17.20 -31.23 23.34
N LYS A 23 -16.09 -30.88 24.00
CA LYS A 23 -16.09 -29.84 25.06
C LYS A 23 -15.46 -28.52 24.60
N LYS A 24 -16.19 -27.75 23.80
CA LYS A 24 -15.83 -26.34 23.50
C LYS A 24 -16.60 -25.38 24.40
N ILE A 25 -15.97 -24.30 24.82
CA ILE A 25 -16.61 -23.26 25.64
C ILE A 25 -17.27 -22.26 24.69
N LYS A 26 -18.61 -22.23 24.64
CA LYS A 26 -19.34 -21.26 23.80
C LYS A 26 -19.26 -19.84 24.34
N PHE A 27 -19.25 -19.69 25.67
CA PHE A 27 -19.33 -18.38 26.32
C PHE A 27 -18.73 -18.40 27.73
N LEU A 28 -17.72 -17.57 27.94
CA LEU A 28 -17.06 -17.32 29.23
C LEU A 28 -17.03 -15.81 29.49
N SER A 29 -17.94 -15.31 30.33
CA SER A 29 -17.92 -13.93 30.78
C SER A 29 -17.71 -13.86 32.28
N LEU A 30 -16.58 -13.29 32.66
CA LEU A 30 -16.17 -13.01 34.02
C LEU A 30 -15.83 -11.52 34.03
N GLU A 31 -16.65 -10.65 34.61
CA GLU A 31 -16.41 -9.22 34.57
C GLU A 31 -16.22 -8.63 35.98
N LYS A 32 -15.27 -7.70 36.14
CA LYS A 32 -15.03 -6.98 37.40
C LYS A 32 -14.74 -7.88 38.61
N ASN A 33 -14.11 -9.02 38.39
CA ASN A 33 -13.76 -9.97 39.45
C ASN A 33 -12.32 -9.77 39.92
N THR A 34 -12.02 -10.23 41.13
CA THR A 34 -10.65 -10.33 41.66
C THR A 34 -10.25 -11.79 41.76
N PHE A 35 -9.14 -12.17 41.14
CA PHE A 35 -8.57 -13.52 41.18
C PHE A 35 -7.33 -13.51 42.07
N LYS A 36 -7.44 -14.09 43.27
CA LYS A 36 -6.30 -14.29 44.18
C LYS A 36 -5.54 -15.57 43.83
N GLY A 37 -6.26 -16.61 43.41
CA GLY A 37 -5.67 -17.78 42.79
C GLY A 37 -5.36 -17.54 41.31
N CYS A 38 -4.43 -18.32 40.76
CA CYS A 38 -4.15 -18.32 39.33
C CYS A 38 -5.41 -18.58 38.46
N PHE A 39 -5.46 -17.93 37.31
CA PHE A 39 -6.46 -18.17 36.26
C PHE A 39 -5.80 -18.92 35.09
N PHE A 40 -6.27 -20.13 34.80
CA PHE A 40 -5.72 -20.99 33.77
C PHE A 40 -6.74 -21.29 32.68
N VAL A 41 -6.37 -21.01 31.44
CA VAL A 41 -6.99 -21.48 30.21
C VAL A 41 -5.88 -22.13 29.41
N LYS A 42 -5.88 -23.46 29.34
CA LYS A 42 -4.85 -24.22 28.62
C LYS A 42 -5.46 -25.31 27.76
N ASN A 43 -5.02 -25.37 26.50
CA ASN A 43 -5.55 -26.32 25.52
C ASN A 43 -7.09 -26.24 25.44
N CYS A 44 -7.62 -25.02 25.29
CA CYS A 44 -9.05 -24.76 25.24
C CYS A 44 -9.47 -24.11 23.92
N ALA A 45 -10.69 -24.38 23.48
CA ALA A 45 -11.38 -23.66 22.41
C ALA A 45 -12.56 -22.87 22.98
N ILE A 46 -12.46 -21.54 22.96
CA ILE A 46 -13.44 -20.60 23.53
C ILE A 46 -14.03 -19.72 22.42
N LYS A 47 -15.35 -19.74 22.20
CA LYS A 47 -15.98 -18.90 21.16
C LYS A 47 -16.06 -17.44 21.59
N ASN A 48 -16.59 -17.16 22.79
CA ASN A 48 -16.69 -15.81 23.34
C ASN A 48 -16.02 -15.76 24.70
N ILE A 49 -15.19 -14.75 24.91
CA ILE A 49 -14.57 -14.49 26.21
C ILE A 49 -14.71 -13.01 26.56
N ASN A 50 -15.17 -12.72 27.78
CA ASN A 50 -15.20 -11.38 28.31
C ASN A 50 -14.59 -11.40 29.72
N LEU A 51 -13.44 -10.76 29.85
CA LEU A 51 -12.66 -10.61 31.08
C LEU A 51 -12.56 -9.13 31.51
N TRP A 52 -13.50 -8.32 31.07
CA TRP A 52 -13.50 -6.88 31.29
C TRP A 52 -13.32 -6.50 32.75
N LYS A 53 -12.37 -5.60 33.02
CA LYS A 53 -12.10 -5.04 34.37
C LYS A 53 -11.77 -6.07 35.45
N ASN A 54 -11.33 -7.27 35.07
CA ASN A 54 -10.85 -8.22 36.07
C ASN A 54 -9.49 -7.78 36.61
N LYS A 55 -9.27 -8.08 37.90
CA LYS A 55 -8.00 -7.96 38.57
C LYS A 55 -7.44 -9.36 38.84
N PHE A 56 -6.26 -9.65 38.33
CA PHE A 56 -5.56 -10.91 38.54
C PHE A 56 -4.33 -10.68 39.42
N GLU A 57 -4.40 -11.08 40.68
CA GLU A 57 -3.32 -10.89 41.67
C GLU A 57 -2.22 -11.96 41.55
N ASN A 58 -2.46 -13.02 40.77
CA ASN A 58 -1.55 -14.14 40.56
C ASN A 58 -1.44 -14.47 39.07
N ARG A 59 -0.51 -15.37 38.73
CA ARG A 59 -0.17 -15.71 37.34
C ARG A 59 -1.40 -16.14 36.54
N CYS A 60 -1.46 -15.64 35.31
CA CYS A 60 -2.53 -15.91 34.36
C CYS A 60 -2.01 -16.63 33.12
N TYR A 61 -2.77 -17.62 32.66
CA TYR A 61 -2.39 -18.45 31.53
C TYR A 61 -3.56 -18.57 30.56
N PHE A 62 -3.27 -18.27 29.30
CA PHE A 62 -4.11 -18.40 28.11
C PHE A 62 -3.27 -19.08 27.04
N VAL A 63 -2.85 -20.32 27.30
CA VAL A 63 -1.76 -20.98 26.58
C VAL A 63 -2.30 -22.10 25.70
N ASP A 64 -1.71 -22.28 24.52
CA ASP A 64 -2.06 -23.33 23.54
C ASP A 64 -3.58 -23.37 23.26
N SER A 65 -4.24 -22.21 23.20
CA SER A 65 -5.70 -22.11 23.16
C SER A 65 -6.22 -21.34 21.94
N GLU A 66 -7.44 -21.66 21.55
CA GLU A 66 -8.15 -21.04 20.43
C GLU A 66 -9.29 -20.15 20.92
N PHE A 67 -9.30 -18.89 20.49
CA PHE A 67 -10.31 -17.90 20.85
C PHE A 67 -11.06 -17.42 19.61
N GLY A 68 -12.39 -17.46 19.65
CA GLY A 68 -13.26 -17.01 18.55
C GLY A 68 -13.35 -17.95 17.35
N TYR A 69 -13.10 -19.26 17.52
CA TYR A 69 -12.94 -20.25 16.44
C TYR A 69 -14.11 -20.36 15.43
N GLU A 70 -15.33 -19.97 15.81
CA GLU A 70 -16.44 -19.87 14.86
C GLU A 70 -16.36 -18.52 14.13
N ARG A 71 -15.89 -18.56 12.87
CA ARG A 71 -15.82 -17.42 11.95
C ARG A 71 -17.24 -16.95 11.59
N ASP A 72 -17.88 -16.21 12.47
CA ASP A 72 -19.08 -15.45 12.11
C ASP A 72 -18.63 -14.16 11.40
N GLY A 73 -19.11 -13.96 10.16
CA GLY A 73 -18.83 -12.77 9.34
C GLY A 73 -19.27 -11.44 9.96
N ASP A 74 -20.02 -11.48 11.07
CA ASP A 74 -20.64 -10.34 11.76
C ASP A 74 -19.85 -9.82 12.98
N ASN A 75 -18.61 -10.24 13.24
CA ASN A 75 -17.88 -9.92 14.49
C ASN A 75 -18.66 -10.30 15.78
N LYS A 76 -19.53 -11.32 15.75
CA LYS A 76 -20.32 -11.72 16.94
C LYS A 76 -19.46 -12.25 18.08
N ALA A 77 -18.34 -12.90 17.75
CA ALA A 77 -17.41 -13.39 18.77
C ALA A 77 -16.68 -12.22 19.43
N LYS A 78 -17.04 -11.91 20.67
CA LYS A 78 -16.40 -10.85 21.47
C LYS A 78 -15.29 -11.47 22.31
N LEU A 79 -14.05 -11.04 22.06
CA LEU A 79 -12.87 -11.40 22.85
C LEU A 79 -12.39 -10.16 23.58
N ASN A 80 -12.98 -9.90 24.74
CA ASN A 80 -12.77 -8.68 25.49
C ASN A 80 -11.89 -8.95 26.71
N PHE A 81 -10.70 -8.35 26.74
CA PHE A 81 -9.77 -8.34 27.87
C PHE A 81 -9.60 -6.92 28.43
N SER A 82 -10.26 -5.92 27.85
CA SER A 82 -10.03 -4.50 28.14
C SER A 82 -10.14 -4.15 29.62
N ASN A 83 -9.35 -3.17 30.04
CA ASN A 83 -9.23 -2.70 31.42
C ASN A 83 -8.87 -3.80 32.45
N ALA A 84 -8.38 -4.96 32.02
CA ALA A 84 -7.90 -5.97 32.97
C ALA A 84 -6.54 -5.57 33.56
N CYS A 85 -6.35 -5.86 34.85
CA CYS A 85 -5.11 -5.62 35.56
C CYS A 85 -4.48 -6.96 35.92
N PHE A 86 -3.26 -7.21 35.44
CA PHE A 86 -2.46 -8.41 35.71
C PHE A 86 -1.28 -8.03 36.62
N GLU A 87 -1.39 -8.33 37.92
CA GLU A 87 -0.36 -7.97 38.91
C GLU A 87 0.84 -8.94 38.92
N ASP A 88 0.67 -10.12 38.35
CA ASP A 88 1.74 -11.11 38.10
C ASP A 88 1.81 -11.41 36.59
N ASN A 89 2.68 -12.34 36.19
CA ASN A 89 2.93 -12.69 34.81
C ASN A 89 1.67 -13.21 34.10
N ALA A 90 1.42 -12.71 32.90
CA ALA A 90 0.34 -13.12 32.03
C ALA A 90 0.89 -13.76 30.75
N TYR A 91 0.52 -15.00 30.49
CA TYR A 91 1.01 -15.79 29.36
C TYR A 91 -0.12 -16.08 28.39
N PHE A 92 0.02 -15.65 27.14
CA PHE A 92 -0.90 -15.91 26.03
C PHE A 92 -0.30 -16.88 24.99
N ASN A 93 0.78 -17.55 25.34
CA ASN A 93 1.67 -18.25 24.41
C ASN A 93 0.96 -19.27 23.50
N ASN A 94 1.40 -19.32 22.24
CA ASN A 94 0.93 -20.27 21.22
C ASN A 94 -0.59 -20.29 21.02
N SER A 95 -1.29 -19.23 21.43
CA SER A 95 -2.73 -19.12 21.27
C SER A 95 -3.10 -18.45 19.96
N LYS A 96 -4.28 -18.77 19.46
CA LYS A 96 -4.83 -18.21 18.22
C LYS A 96 -6.13 -17.46 18.48
N PHE A 97 -6.17 -16.21 18.04
CA PHE A 97 -7.34 -15.33 18.09
C PHE A 97 -7.93 -15.22 16.68
N TYR A 98 -9.03 -15.93 16.44
CA TYR A 98 -9.76 -15.93 15.16
C TYR A 98 -10.65 -14.68 14.97
N SER A 99 -10.95 -13.98 16.07
CA SER A 99 -11.80 -12.79 16.09
C SER A 99 -11.08 -11.58 16.71
N TYR A 100 -11.69 -10.40 16.62
CA TYR A 100 -11.12 -9.18 17.20
C TYR A 100 -10.90 -9.35 18.70
N ALA A 101 -9.66 -9.15 19.14
CA ALA A 101 -9.23 -9.24 20.52
C ALA A 101 -8.89 -7.85 21.06
N ASP A 102 -9.63 -7.45 22.09
CA ASP A 102 -9.52 -6.12 22.69
C ASP A 102 -8.80 -6.18 24.04
N PHE A 103 -7.57 -5.67 24.07
CA PHE A 103 -6.71 -5.51 25.24
C PHE A 103 -6.56 -4.02 25.64
N HIS A 104 -7.44 -3.15 25.16
CA HIS A 104 -7.43 -1.72 25.48
C HIS A 104 -7.33 -1.45 26.97
N GLU A 105 -6.44 -0.52 27.36
CA GLU A 105 -6.25 -0.10 28.77
C GLU A 105 -5.93 -1.27 29.73
N CYS A 106 -5.34 -2.36 29.24
CA CYS A 106 -4.82 -3.41 30.13
C CYS A 106 -3.55 -2.94 30.86
N GLU A 107 -3.42 -3.35 32.12
CA GLU A 107 -2.24 -3.10 32.94
C GLU A 107 -1.50 -4.42 33.17
N PHE A 108 -0.21 -4.46 32.83
CA PHE A 108 0.68 -5.60 33.08
C PHE A 108 1.81 -5.14 34.00
N GLU A 109 1.73 -5.53 35.27
CA GLU A 109 2.71 -5.18 36.31
C GLU A 109 4.00 -6.00 36.19
N LYS A 110 3.92 -7.21 35.61
CA LYS A 110 5.01 -8.16 35.37
C LYS A 110 5.05 -8.57 33.89
N ILE A 111 5.62 -9.73 33.58
CA ILE A 111 5.83 -10.16 32.19
C ILE A 111 4.48 -10.39 31.51
N ALA A 112 4.30 -9.75 30.36
CA ALA A 112 3.20 -10.02 29.42
C ALA A 112 3.77 -10.77 28.21
N CYS A 113 3.45 -12.05 28.10
CA CYS A 113 4.04 -12.92 27.09
C CYS A 113 3.03 -13.30 26.02
N PHE A 114 3.29 -12.88 24.78
CA PHE A 114 2.49 -13.18 23.59
C PHE A 114 3.31 -14.01 22.58
N TYR A 115 4.23 -14.82 23.08
CA TYR A 115 5.10 -15.65 22.24
C TYR A 115 4.28 -16.59 21.34
N GLY A 116 4.53 -16.56 20.04
CA GLY A 116 3.89 -17.47 19.08
C GLY A 116 2.39 -17.24 18.90
N VAL A 117 1.85 -16.08 19.31
CA VAL A 117 0.43 -15.77 19.18
C VAL A 117 0.07 -15.47 17.73
N THR A 118 -1.08 -15.99 17.28
CA THR A 118 -1.63 -15.68 15.96
C THR A 118 -2.91 -14.86 16.08
N PHE A 119 -2.99 -13.73 15.37
CA PHE A 119 -4.18 -12.88 15.26
C PHE A 119 -4.71 -12.90 13.82
N ASP A 120 -5.91 -13.45 13.61
CA ASP A 120 -6.59 -13.42 12.29
C ASP A 120 -7.34 -12.10 12.06
N LYS A 121 -7.48 -11.26 13.09
CA LYS A 121 -7.99 -9.87 13.02
C LYS A 121 -7.08 -8.94 13.80
N ALA A 122 -7.01 -7.68 13.43
CA ALA A 122 -6.13 -6.70 14.06
C ALA A 122 -6.46 -6.56 15.56
N PRO A 123 -5.55 -6.88 16.50
CA PRO A 123 -5.85 -6.72 17.91
C PRO A 123 -5.74 -5.26 18.34
N ASN A 124 -6.43 -4.91 19.43
CA ASN A 124 -6.33 -3.59 20.04
C ASN A 124 -5.53 -3.67 21.35
N PHE A 125 -4.36 -3.07 21.36
CA PHE A 125 -3.46 -2.87 22.51
C PHE A 125 -3.27 -1.37 22.80
N SER A 126 -4.23 -0.53 22.43
CA SER A 126 -4.16 0.90 22.69
C SER A 126 -4.15 1.18 24.19
N GLN A 127 -3.29 2.12 24.60
CA GLN A 127 -3.19 2.60 25.98
C GLN A 127 -2.90 1.52 27.03
N ILE A 128 -2.26 0.41 26.65
CA ILE A 128 -1.79 -0.54 27.66
C ILE A 128 -0.67 0.06 28.51
N ILE A 129 -0.60 -0.39 29.76
CA ILE A 129 0.48 -0.05 30.68
C ILE A 129 1.37 -1.29 30.85
N LEU A 130 2.64 -1.19 30.45
CA LEU A 130 3.64 -2.23 30.60
C LEU A 130 4.69 -1.76 31.61
N LYS A 131 4.75 -2.38 32.80
CA LYS A 131 5.77 -2.05 33.82
C LYS A 131 7.02 -2.93 33.76
N ASP A 132 6.90 -4.11 33.18
CA ASP A 132 8.00 -5.05 32.98
C ASP A 132 8.06 -5.51 31.51
N ASN A 133 8.67 -6.67 31.21
CA ASN A 133 8.90 -7.11 29.85
C ASN A 133 7.63 -7.51 29.08
N PHE A 134 7.53 -7.08 27.82
CA PHE A 134 6.50 -7.52 26.87
C PHE A 134 7.13 -8.39 25.79
N ASN A 135 6.90 -9.70 25.84
CA ASN A 135 7.45 -10.64 24.86
C ASN A 135 6.49 -10.75 23.67
N ALA A 136 6.89 -10.14 22.54
CA ALA A 136 6.14 -10.10 21.29
C ALA A 136 6.75 -10.99 20.19
N LEU A 137 7.66 -11.90 20.53
CA LEU A 137 8.37 -12.73 19.55
C LEU A 137 7.43 -13.72 18.86
N ASN A 138 7.62 -13.91 17.55
CA ASN A 138 6.87 -14.86 16.73
C ASN A 138 5.35 -14.59 16.70
N ILE A 139 4.92 -13.33 16.87
CA ILE A 139 3.52 -12.97 16.65
C ILE A 139 3.21 -13.00 15.15
N THR A 140 2.12 -13.66 14.78
CA THR A 140 1.64 -13.75 13.39
C THR A 140 0.36 -12.93 13.22
N LEU A 141 0.34 -12.02 12.25
CA LEU A 141 -0.84 -11.21 11.87
C LEU A 141 -1.40 -11.71 10.53
N ASN A 142 -2.55 -12.39 10.56
CA ASN A 142 -3.18 -13.03 9.40
C ASN A 142 -4.31 -12.18 8.79
N PHE A 143 -4.04 -10.90 8.53
CA PHE A 143 -5.00 -10.00 7.89
C PHE A 143 -4.32 -9.06 6.90
N THR A 144 -5.06 -8.64 5.87
CA THR A 144 -4.59 -7.67 4.87
C THR A 144 -4.84 -6.24 5.33
N PHE A 145 -4.27 -5.26 4.61
CA PHE A 145 -4.59 -3.86 4.84
C PHE A 145 -6.08 -3.56 4.69
N ASP A 146 -6.75 -4.15 3.69
CA ASP A 146 -8.17 -3.91 3.45
C ASP A 146 -9.02 -4.49 4.60
N ASP A 147 -8.57 -5.59 5.22
CA ASP A 147 -9.21 -6.17 6.41
C ASP A 147 -9.01 -5.25 7.63
N LEU A 148 -7.80 -4.71 7.83
CA LEU A 148 -7.52 -3.71 8.88
C LEU A 148 -8.39 -2.46 8.71
N GLU A 149 -8.48 -1.90 7.49
CA GLU A 149 -9.31 -0.73 7.20
C GLU A 149 -10.79 -1.00 7.48
N LYS A 150 -11.31 -2.16 7.06
CA LYS A 150 -12.69 -2.58 7.36
C LYS A 150 -12.92 -2.71 8.85
N GLN A 151 -11.98 -3.33 9.57
CA GLN A 151 -12.11 -3.54 11.00
C GLN A 151 -12.11 -2.22 11.78
N ILE A 152 -11.22 -1.28 11.45
CA ILE A 152 -11.20 0.06 12.08
C ILE A 152 -12.55 0.77 11.87
N LYS A 153 -13.13 0.70 10.66
CA LYS A 153 -14.46 1.28 10.38
C LYS A 153 -15.58 0.60 11.16
N GLN A 154 -15.57 -0.73 11.23
CA GLN A 154 -16.56 -1.51 11.97
C GLN A 154 -16.52 -1.19 13.47
N GLU A 155 -15.34 -1.14 14.08
CA GLU A 155 -15.20 -0.83 15.50
C GLU A 155 -15.55 0.64 15.80
N HIS A 156 -15.21 1.57 14.90
CA HIS A 156 -15.66 2.96 14.97
C HIS A 156 -17.19 3.08 14.95
N GLU A 157 -17.86 2.42 13.99
CA GLU A 157 -19.32 2.39 13.90
C GLU A 157 -19.94 1.76 15.14
N TYR A 158 -19.40 0.63 15.60
CA TYR A 158 -19.89 -0.07 16.80
C TYR A 158 -19.76 0.79 18.06
N PHE A 159 -18.62 1.47 18.26
CA PHE A 159 -18.41 2.31 19.43
C PHE A 159 -19.27 3.56 19.43
N ASN A 160 -19.47 4.20 18.27
CA ASN A 160 -20.30 5.40 18.14
C ASN A 160 -21.79 5.08 18.08
N LYS A 161 -22.15 3.80 17.89
CA LYS A 161 -23.54 3.35 17.89
C LYS A 161 -24.25 3.80 19.17
N ASN A 162 -25.38 4.48 19.01
CA ASN A 162 -26.21 4.99 20.10
C ASN A 162 -25.51 6.00 21.05
N LYS A 163 -24.36 6.58 20.65
CA LYS A 163 -23.71 7.66 21.41
C LYS A 163 -24.12 9.03 20.88
N ASN A 164 -24.37 9.95 21.81
CA ASN A 164 -24.54 11.37 21.49
C ASN A 164 -23.26 11.91 20.84
N GLU A 165 -23.38 12.89 19.94
CA GLU A 165 -22.27 13.47 19.16
C GLU A 165 -21.07 13.87 20.02
N GLN A 166 -21.31 14.44 21.22
CA GLN A 166 -20.25 14.84 22.16
C GLN A 166 -19.33 13.67 22.60
N TYR A 167 -19.84 12.44 22.63
CA TYR A 167 -19.11 11.24 23.05
C TYR A 167 -18.66 10.38 21.88
N GLN A 168 -18.92 10.83 20.64
CA GLN A 168 -18.44 10.14 19.46
C GLN A 168 -16.95 10.35 19.31
N LYS A 169 -16.25 9.29 18.96
CA LYS A 169 -14.83 9.30 18.67
C LYS A 169 -14.66 9.20 17.16
N SER A 170 -13.97 10.16 16.57
CA SER A 170 -13.75 10.24 15.13
C SER A 170 -12.90 9.08 14.60
N LEU A 171 -13.02 8.80 13.30
CA LEU A 171 -12.34 7.68 12.66
C LEU A 171 -10.81 7.81 12.71
N ASP A 172 -10.26 9.04 12.64
CA ASP A 172 -8.83 9.29 12.78
C ASP A 172 -8.32 8.90 14.17
N LYS A 173 -9.10 9.18 15.23
CA LYS A 173 -8.73 8.78 16.59
C LYS A 173 -8.78 7.26 16.77
N PHE A 174 -9.75 6.58 16.15
CA PHE A 174 -9.79 5.12 16.11
C PHE A 174 -8.59 4.52 15.37
N ALA A 175 -8.27 5.05 14.19
CA ALA A 175 -7.09 4.62 13.46
C ALA A 175 -5.81 4.82 14.28
N ASN A 176 -5.71 5.91 15.06
CA ASN A 176 -4.61 6.17 15.97
C ASN A 176 -4.53 5.18 17.15
N ASP A 177 -5.65 4.66 17.67
CA ASP A 177 -5.62 3.59 18.69
C ASP A 177 -5.03 2.29 18.14
N PHE A 178 -5.45 1.87 16.95
CA PHE A 178 -4.87 0.70 16.29
C PHE A 178 -3.39 0.94 15.96
N ARG A 179 -3.03 2.16 15.53
CA ARG A 179 -1.63 2.55 15.35
C ARG A 179 -0.82 2.42 16.64
N ASP A 180 -1.38 2.83 17.77
CA ASP A 180 -0.74 2.68 19.08
C ASP A 180 -0.47 1.21 19.42
N SER A 181 -1.42 0.33 19.10
CA SER A 181 -1.27 -1.12 19.25
C SER A 181 -0.05 -1.66 18.50
N PHE A 182 0.11 -1.27 17.22
CA PHE A 182 1.28 -1.67 16.43
C PHE A 182 2.59 -1.02 16.90
N ARG A 183 2.52 0.20 17.46
CA ARG A 183 3.65 0.87 18.08
C ARG A 183 4.17 0.12 19.31
N VAL A 184 3.28 -0.41 20.14
CA VAL A 184 3.62 -1.27 21.29
C VAL A 184 4.45 -2.48 20.82
N PHE A 185 3.93 -3.25 19.86
CA PHE A 185 4.63 -4.43 19.33
C PHE A 185 5.99 -4.08 18.74
N LYS A 186 6.05 -3.05 17.88
CA LYS A 186 7.31 -2.59 17.29
C LYS A 186 8.34 -2.21 18.35
N ASN A 187 7.95 -1.42 19.35
CA ASN A 187 8.90 -0.94 20.37
C ASN A 187 9.45 -2.09 21.22
N ALA A 188 8.62 -3.09 21.53
CA ALA A 188 9.06 -4.30 22.21
C ALA A 188 10.08 -5.09 21.37
N LEU A 189 9.82 -5.28 20.07
CA LEU A 189 10.74 -5.98 19.17
C LEU A 189 12.05 -5.23 18.95
N ILE A 190 12.02 -3.89 18.89
CA ILE A 190 13.24 -3.07 18.84
C ILE A 190 14.07 -3.27 20.11
N LYS A 191 13.44 -3.29 21.29
CA LYS A 191 14.12 -3.55 22.57
C LYS A 191 14.82 -4.92 22.58
N ASP A 192 14.21 -5.91 21.93
CA ASP A 192 14.74 -7.27 21.81
C ASP A 192 15.71 -7.46 20.61
N ASN A 193 16.14 -6.37 19.95
CA ASN A 193 16.98 -6.37 18.76
C ASN A 193 16.41 -7.13 17.54
N ASN A 194 15.09 -7.35 17.49
CA ASN A 194 14.40 -7.98 16.36
C ASN A 194 13.88 -6.91 15.37
N LEU A 195 14.82 -6.28 14.65
CA LEU A 195 14.53 -5.18 13.73
C LEU A 195 13.67 -5.61 12.52
N LEU A 196 13.79 -6.86 12.09
CA LEU A 196 13.06 -7.40 10.95
C LEU A 196 11.56 -7.48 11.25
N GLU A 197 11.18 -8.14 12.36
CA GLU A 197 9.78 -8.20 12.78
C GLU A 197 9.25 -6.81 13.15
N ALA A 198 10.07 -5.97 13.81
CA ALA A 198 9.68 -4.59 14.13
C ALA A 198 9.30 -3.79 12.87
N SER A 199 10.00 -3.99 11.75
CA SER A 199 9.67 -3.34 10.47
C SER A 199 8.31 -3.79 9.93
N ASN A 200 7.90 -5.05 10.15
CA ASN A 200 6.57 -5.53 9.79
C ASN A 200 5.47 -4.83 10.59
N PHE A 201 5.64 -4.65 11.91
CA PHE A 201 4.71 -3.88 12.73
C PHE A 201 4.69 -2.39 12.36
N HIS A 202 5.84 -1.82 12.01
CA HIS A 202 5.92 -0.45 11.50
C HIS A 202 5.10 -0.24 10.22
N LYS A 203 4.99 -1.26 9.36
CA LYS A 203 4.13 -1.20 8.16
C LYS A 203 2.66 -0.98 8.54
N TYR A 204 2.17 -1.70 9.55
CA TYR A 204 0.79 -1.53 10.04
C TYR A 204 0.57 -0.16 10.71
N GLU A 205 1.58 0.43 11.37
CA GLU A 205 1.49 1.82 11.84
C GLU A 205 1.27 2.81 10.69
N LEU A 206 1.98 2.62 9.57
CA LEU A 206 1.87 3.49 8.39
C LEU A 206 0.52 3.34 7.69
N TYR A 207 -0.02 2.12 7.67
CA TYR A 207 -1.38 1.84 7.21
C TYR A 207 -2.44 2.56 8.04
N CYS A 208 -2.36 2.50 9.38
CA CYS A 208 -3.24 3.29 10.23
C CYS A 208 -3.06 4.79 9.98
N LYS A 209 -1.83 5.24 9.77
CA LYS A 209 -1.53 6.64 9.45
C LYS A 209 -2.15 7.11 8.13
N GLU A 210 -2.24 6.25 7.12
CA GLU A 210 -2.97 6.56 5.88
C GLU A 210 -4.44 6.87 6.16
N ILE A 211 -5.08 6.09 7.04
CA ILE A 211 -6.50 6.28 7.39
C ILE A 211 -6.67 7.58 8.18
N GLU A 212 -5.80 7.84 9.17
CA GLU A 212 -5.78 9.11 9.92
C GLU A 212 -5.67 10.32 8.99
N LEU A 213 -4.71 10.30 8.05
CA LEU A 213 -4.48 11.44 7.15
C LEU A 213 -5.68 11.65 6.23
N LYS A 214 -6.22 10.58 5.63
CA LYS A 214 -7.41 10.63 4.78
C LYS A 214 -8.60 11.29 5.47
N GLU A 215 -8.86 10.91 6.70
CA GLU A 215 -9.96 11.49 7.47
C GLU A 215 -9.71 12.98 7.77
N ASN A 216 -8.49 13.31 8.21
CA ASN A 216 -8.12 14.68 8.56
C ASN A 216 -8.19 15.67 7.39
N TRP A 217 -7.86 15.24 6.16
CA TRP A 217 -8.03 16.10 4.99
C TRP A 217 -9.41 15.98 4.32
N ASN A 218 -10.23 14.98 4.64
CA ASN A 218 -11.64 14.97 4.21
C ASN A 218 -12.52 15.90 5.08
N ASN A 219 -12.16 16.10 6.35
CA ASN A 219 -12.91 16.93 7.27
C ASN A 219 -12.91 18.42 6.86
N ARG A 220 -14.09 18.90 6.45
CA ARG A 220 -14.30 20.22 5.82
C ARG A 220 -14.35 21.40 6.81
N GLU A 221 -14.43 21.14 8.11
CA GLU A 221 -14.52 22.18 9.16
C GLU A 221 -13.25 23.04 9.31
N THR A 222 -12.16 22.70 8.62
CA THR A 222 -10.84 23.30 8.81
C THR A 222 -10.58 24.59 7.99
N LYS A 223 -11.53 25.10 7.20
CA LYS A 223 -11.28 26.13 6.16
C LYS A 223 -11.18 27.60 6.62
N THR A 224 -11.19 27.92 7.91
CA THR A 224 -11.42 29.30 8.38
C THR A 224 -10.18 30.20 8.52
N THR A 225 -8.95 29.71 8.28
CA THR A 225 -7.72 30.53 8.44
C THR A 225 -6.57 30.06 7.53
N ALA A 226 -5.71 30.99 7.08
CA ALA A 226 -4.56 30.67 6.20
C ALA A 226 -3.55 29.65 6.80
N ARG A 227 -3.40 29.63 8.13
CA ARG A 227 -2.59 28.62 8.84
C ARG A 227 -3.23 27.22 8.80
N LYS A 228 -4.56 27.14 8.72
CA LYS A 228 -5.29 25.86 8.66
C LYS A 228 -5.32 25.29 7.24
N SER A 229 -5.35 26.14 6.21
CA SER A 229 -5.25 25.69 4.81
C SER A 229 -3.89 25.07 4.48
N SER A 230 -2.78 25.60 5.04
CA SER A 230 -1.45 24.98 4.87
C SER A 230 -1.34 23.62 5.56
N LEU A 231 -1.95 23.46 6.74
CA LEU A 231 -2.02 22.18 7.46
C LEU A 231 -2.80 21.13 6.67
N HIS A 232 -3.93 21.52 6.07
CA HIS A 232 -4.74 20.64 5.24
C HIS A 232 -3.98 20.19 3.99
N LEU A 233 -3.30 21.12 3.30
CA LEU A 233 -2.44 20.79 2.17
C LEU A 233 -1.34 19.81 2.57
N LYS A 234 -0.73 20.00 3.75
CA LYS A 234 0.25 19.06 4.30
C LYS A 234 -0.35 17.68 4.48
N TYR A 235 -1.51 17.53 5.10
CA TYR A 235 -2.17 16.23 5.28
C TYR A 235 -2.52 15.56 3.95
N PHE A 236 -2.97 16.33 2.98
CA PHE A 236 -3.25 15.84 1.63
C PHE A 236 -1.97 15.32 0.95
N ILE A 237 -0.89 16.10 0.95
CA ILE A 237 0.41 15.70 0.38
C ILE A 237 0.98 14.48 1.11
N ASP A 238 0.98 14.48 2.45
CA ASP A 238 1.46 13.37 3.25
C ASP A 238 0.64 12.10 2.95
N SER A 239 -0.69 12.22 2.80
CA SER A 239 -1.57 11.10 2.44
C SER A 239 -1.27 10.54 1.05
N LEU A 240 -1.02 11.41 0.06
CA LEU A 240 -0.66 11.00 -1.29
C LEU A 240 0.70 10.29 -1.31
N LEU A 241 1.69 10.85 -0.60
CA LEU A 241 3.03 10.30 -0.52
C LEU A 241 3.03 8.92 0.16
N LEU A 242 2.29 8.76 1.25
CA LEU A 242 2.17 7.48 1.95
C LEU A 242 1.50 6.42 1.06
N GLY A 243 0.38 6.79 0.41
CA GLY A 243 -0.31 5.92 -0.53
C GLY A 243 0.55 5.53 -1.74
N PHE A 244 1.36 6.46 -2.24
CA PHE A 244 2.35 6.19 -3.28
C PHE A 244 3.36 5.13 -2.81
N TYR A 245 3.98 5.30 -1.65
CA TYR A 245 4.94 4.32 -1.13
C TYR A 245 4.34 2.95 -0.80
N ARG A 246 3.05 2.89 -0.44
CA ARG A 246 2.32 1.61 -0.30
C ARG A 246 2.25 0.86 -1.62
N LYS A 247 1.83 1.52 -2.70
CA LYS A 247 1.72 0.89 -4.03
C LYS A 247 3.08 0.64 -4.68
N LEU A 248 4.06 1.48 -4.37
CA LEU A 248 5.41 1.38 -4.89
C LEU A 248 6.26 0.28 -4.24
N SER A 249 6.16 0.09 -2.91
CA SER A 249 7.15 -0.69 -2.14
C SER A 249 6.58 -1.37 -0.89
N ASP A 250 5.26 -1.33 -0.72
CA ASP A 250 4.59 -1.76 0.51
C ASP A 250 5.16 -1.08 1.77
N HIS A 251 5.29 0.26 1.70
CA HIS A 251 5.94 1.09 2.72
C HIS A 251 7.39 0.71 3.02
N HIS A 252 8.18 0.54 1.98
CA HIS A 252 9.59 0.20 2.04
C HIS A 252 9.87 -1.16 2.71
N THR A 253 9.04 -2.16 2.41
CA THR A 253 9.24 -3.53 2.92
C THR A 253 9.47 -4.53 1.80
N ASP A 254 8.89 -4.30 0.62
CA ASP A 254 8.98 -5.22 -0.52
C ASP A 254 9.99 -4.73 -1.55
N PHE A 255 11.17 -5.38 -1.55
CA PHE A 255 12.27 -5.07 -2.47
C PHE A 255 11.91 -5.34 -3.94
N LEU A 256 11.29 -6.49 -4.22
CA LEU A 256 10.94 -6.86 -5.59
C LEU A 256 9.90 -5.91 -6.16
N LYS A 257 8.94 -5.49 -5.34
CA LYS A 257 7.91 -4.52 -5.76
C LYS A 257 8.51 -3.17 -6.11
N VAL A 258 9.42 -2.63 -5.31
CA VAL A 258 10.08 -1.36 -5.64
C VAL A 258 10.97 -1.50 -6.87
N PHE A 259 11.71 -2.59 -7.00
CA PHE A 259 12.57 -2.85 -8.15
C PHE A 259 11.77 -2.99 -9.45
N ASN A 260 10.67 -3.75 -9.44
CA ASN A 260 9.77 -3.85 -10.58
C ASN A 260 9.21 -2.48 -11.01
N ASN A 261 8.92 -1.59 -10.06
CA ASN A 261 8.46 -0.23 -10.39
C ASN A 261 9.59 0.67 -10.95
N ILE A 262 10.86 0.45 -10.57
CA ILE A 262 12.00 1.08 -11.25
C ILE A 262 12.04 0.64 -12.72
N VAL A 263 11.97 -0.67 -12.97
CA VAL A 263 12.00 -1.24 -14.33
C VAL A 263 10.84 -0.71 -15.19
N LEU A 264 9.63 -0.62 -14.61
CA LEU A 264 8.47 0.02 -15.27
C LEU A 264 8.75 1.48 -15.66
N LEU A 265 9.33 2.28 -14.75
CA LEU A 265 9.63 3.69 -15.02
C LEU A 265 10.65 3.84 -16.16
N VAL A 266 11.73 3.06 -16.14
CA VAL A 266 12.79 3.11 -17.15
C VAL A 266 12.27 2.69 -18.52
N ALA A 267 11.48 1.61 -18.58
CA ALA A 267 10.86 1.16 -19.82
C ALA A 267 9.89 2.20 -20.38
N LEU A 268 9.07 2.81 -19.52
CA LEU A 268 8.13 3.86 -19.92
C LEU A 268 8.87 5.06 -20.50
N TYR A 269 9.93 5.52 -19.82
CA TYR A 269 10.78 6.60 -20.30
C TYR A 269 11.34 6.30 -21.69
N SER A 270 11.88 5.10 -21.87
CA SER A 270 12.44 4.65 -23.16
C SER A 270 11.41 4.66 -24.30
N VAL A 271 10.17 4.22 -24.03
CA VAL A 271 9.07 4.24 -25.00
C VAL A 271 8.69 5.68 -25.38
N PHE A 272 8.61 6.59 -24.41
CA PHE A 272 8.33 8.01 -24.66
C PHE A 272 9.44 8.67 -25.49
N LEU A 273 10.70 8.33 -25.23
CA LEU A 273 11.82 8.82 -26.02
C LEU A 273 11.77 8.34 -27.47
N PHE A 274 11.47 7.06 -27.68
CA PHE A 274 11.38 6.45 -29.00
C PHE A 274 10.23 7.07 -29.82
N MET A 275 9.03 7.18 -29.23
CA MET A 275 7.86 7.79 -29.88
C MET A 275 8.07 9.27 -30.22
N GLY A 276 8.80 10.00 -29.37
CA GLY A 276 9.17 11.40 -29.63
C GLY A 276 10.22 11.60 -30.71
N GLY A 277 10.76 10.52 -31.31
CA GLY A 277 11.74 10.60 -32.38
C GLY A 277 13.12 11.05 -31.93
N TYR A 278 13.45 10.97 -30.64
CA TYR A 278 14.70 11.47 -30.06
C TYR A 278 15.91 10.53 -30.26
N GLU A 279 15.81 9.61 -31.22
CA GLU A 279 16.83 8.61 -31.56
C GLU A 279 18.13 9.27 -32.06
N ASP A 280 18.04 10.41 -32.74
CA ASP A 280 19.22 11.16 -33.19
C ASP A 280 19.96 11.86 -32.05
N ASN A 281 19.26 12.30 -31.00
CA ASN A 281 19.91 12.78 -29.77
C ASN A 281 20.55 11.63 -28.97
N LEU A 282 20.08 10.40 -29.17
CA LEU A 282 20.60 9.17 -28.57
C LEU A 282 21.88 8.66 -29.25
N LYS A 283 22.14 9.03 -30.51
CA LYS A 283 23.41 8.75 -31.21
C LYS A 283 24.62 9.35 -30.49
N SER A 284 24.45 10.49 -29.80
CA SER A 284 25.50 11.10 -28.97
C SER A 284 25.94 10.26 -27.76
N TYR A 285 25.26 9.14 -27.50
CA TYR A 285 25.57 8.24 -26.40
C TYR A 285 25.97 6.82 -26.85
N GLN A 286 26.11 6.58 -28.16
CA GLN A 286 26.60 5.30 -28.66
C GLN A 286 28.12 5.24 -28.48
N TYR A 287 28.62 4.18 -27.83
CA TYR A 287 30.06 3.96 -27.63
C TYR A 287 30.71 3.21 -28.80
N SER A 288 30.11 3.23 -30.00
CA SER A 288 30.73 2.64 -31.18
C SER A 288 30.34 3.40 -32.45
N ASP A 289 31.34 3.92 -33.15
CA ASP A 289 31.28 4.41 -34.53
C ASP A 289 30.99 3.32 -35.57
N ASN A 290 30.66 2.11 -35.14
CA ASN A 290 30.26 1.07 -36.07
C ASN A 290 28.77 1.21 -36.35
N SER A 291 28.48 1.55 -37.61
CA SER A 291 27.20 1.34 -38.26
C SER A 291 26.72 -0.09 -37.99
N LEU A 292 25.96 -0.27 -36.92
CA LEU A 292 25.18 -1.47 -36.69
C LEU A 292 24.21 -1.55 -37.85
N ASP A 293 24.50 -2.46 -38.78
CA ASP A 293 23.72 -2.78 -39.96
C ASP A 293 22.22 -2.64 -39.67
N ASN A 294 21.54 -1.88 -40.52
CA ASN A 294 20.10 -1.61 -40.53
C ASN A 294 19.21 -2.87 -40.72
N ASN A 295 19.72 -4.06 -40.41
CA ASN A 295 19.16 -5.36 -40.75
C ASN A 295 18.57 -6.12 -39.55
N SER A 296 18.34 -5.50 -38.39
CA SER A 296 17.55 -6.16 -37.34
C SER A 296 16.05 -5.99 -37.65
N SER A 297 15.36 -7.12 -37.84
CA SER A 297 13.92 -7.15 -38.14
C SER A 297 13.07 -6.44 -37.09
N LEU A 298 13.54 -6.38 -35.84
CA LEU A 298 12.89 -5.66 -34.74
C LEU A 298 13.00 -4.13 -34.88
N ILE A 299 14.17 -3.57 -35.19
CA ILE A 299 14.32 -2.11 -35.37
C ILE A 299 13.49 -1.65 -36.58
N ASN A 300 13.45 -2.44 -37.66
CA ASN A 300 12.60 -2.15 -38.81
C ASN A 300 11.11 -2.28 -38.46
N ALA A 301 10.69 -3.32 -37.73
CA ALA A 301 9.31 -3.41 -37.24
C ALA A 301 8.93 -2.24 -36.32
N PHE A 302 9.83 -1.76 -35.45
CA PHE A 302 9.61 -0.58 -34.63
C PHE A 302 9.56 0.71 -35.45
N LYS A 303 10.41 0.84 -36.48
CA LYS A 303 10.37 1.96 -37.44
C LYS A 303 9.08 1.94 -38.25
N ASP A 304 8.61 0.77 -38.67
CA ASP A 304 7.34 0.60 -39.39
C ASP A 304 6.14 0.91 -38.50
N ILE A 305 6.15 0.49 -37.23
CA ILE A 305 5.14 0.90 -36.25
C ILE A 305 5.18 2.42 -36.05
N LYS A 306 6.37 3.01 -35.86
CA LYS A 306 6.56 4.45 -35.71
C LYS A 306 6.05 5.21 -36.94
N ASN A 307 6.42 4.78 -38.14
CA ASN A 307 5.99 5.39 -39.40
C ASN A 307 4.49 5.21 -39.62
N SER A 308 3.90 4.06 -39.25
CA SER A 308 2.44 3.88 -39.32
C SER A 308 1.67 4.82 -38.37
N ILE A 309 2.27 5.21 -37.25
CA ILE A 309 1.70 6.18 -36.29
C ILE A 309 1.92 7.63 -36.78
N ILE A 310 3.05 7.91 -37.44
CA ILE A 310 3.50 9.25 -37.85
C ILE A 310 3.00 9.66 -39.25
N GLU A 311 2.85 8.73 -40.21
CA GLU A 311 2.40 8.98 -41.60
C GLU A 311 0.90 9.29 -41.73
N SER A 312 0.18 9.33 -40.61
CA SER A 312 -1.11 10.01 -40.53
C SER A 312 -0.90 11.49 -40.88
N SER A 313 -1.28 11.89 -42.09
CA SER A 313 -1.19 13.25 -42.65
C SER A 313 -1.92 14.34 -41.84
N PHE A 314 -2.39 14.03 -40.64
CA PHE A 314 -3.18 14.86 -39.74
C PHE A 314 -2.39 15.29 -38.47
N VAL A 315 -1.19 14.75 -38.24
CA VAL A 315 -0.38 14.99 -37.02
C VAL A 315 0.44 16.30 -37.08
N GLN A 316 0.64 16.88 -38.26
CA GLN A 316 1.56 18.02 -38.46
C GLN A 316 1.00 19.41 -38.07
N GLU A 317 -0.32 19.61 -37.96
CA GLU A 317 -0.88 20.96 -37.66
C GLU A 317 -1.61 21.11 -36.31
N TYR A 318 -1.97 20.03 -35.60
CA TYR A 318 -2.74 20.09 -34.34
C TYR A 318 -2.26 19.07 -33.28
N SER A 319 -0.94 19.02 -33.10
CA SER A 319 -0.20 17.84 -32.61
C SER A 319 -0.41 17.37 -31.17
N LEU A 320 -1.18 18.03 -30.31
CA LEU A 320 -1.36 17.57 -28.92
C LEU A 320 -2.79 17.13 -28.58
N CYS A 321 -3.81 17.95 -28.87
CA CYS A 321 -5.20 17.55 -28.60
C CYS A 321 -5.60 16.36 -29.47
N ILE A 322 -5.09 16.32 -30.70
CA ILE A 322 -5.30 15.23 -31.63
C ILE A 322 -4.43 14.03 -31.24
N LEU A 323 -3.17 14.22 -30.81
CA LEU A 323 -2.34 13.11 -30.35
C LEU A 323 -2.86 12.47 -29.06
N ILE A 324 -3.36 13.25 -28.09
CA ILE A 324 -4.01 12.69 -26.89
C ILE A 324 -5.32 11.99 -27.29
N PHE A 325 -6.11 12.56 -28.19
CA PHE A 325 -7.34 11.96 -28.70
C PHE A 325 -7.10 10.68 -29.53
N PHE A 326 -6.06 10.63 -30.35
CA PHE A 326 -5.62 9.45 -31.12
C PHE A 326 -4.82 8.46 -30.29
N CYS A 327 -4.14 8.87 -29.22
CA CYS A 327 -3.60 7.95 -28.22
C CYS A 327 -4.73 7.32 -27.42
N VAL A 328 -5.79 8.06 -27.10
CA VAL A 328 -7.00 7.53 -26.45
C VAL A 328 -7.78 6.63 -27.42
N ILE A 329 -8.01 7.03 -28.67
CA ILE A 329 -8.66 6.20 -29.70
C ILE A 329 -7.79 5.01 -30.07
N GLY A 330 -6.47 5.17 -30.16
CA GLY A 330 -5.49 4.12 -30.42
C GLY A 330 -5.43 3.13 -29.28
N LEU A 331 -5.45 3.60 -28.03
CA LEU A 331 -5.61 2.74 -26.85
C LEU A 331 -6.97 2.03 -26.86
N LEU A 332 -8.05 2.71 -27.24
CA LEU A 332 -9.38 2.11 -27.37
C LEU A 332 -9.44 1.08 -28.52
N MET A 333 -8.74 1.32 -29.63
CA MET A 333 -8.61 0.43 -30.80
C MET A 333 -7.73 -0.78 -30.48
N ILE A 334 -6.58 -0.58 -29.83
CA ILE A 334 -5.73 -1.66 -29.33
C ILE A 334 -6.49 -2.46 -28.26
N CYS A 335 -7.23 -1.80 -27.37
CA CYS A 335 -8.11 -2.48 -26.42
C CYS A 335 -9.23 -3.24 -27.13
N TRP A 336 -9.82 -2.67 -28.20
CA TRP A 336 -10.83 -3.35 -29.00
C TRP A 336 -10.26 -4.57 -29.73
N ASP A 337 -9.05 -4.48 -30.29
CA ASP A 337 -8.40 -5.58 -31.00
C ASP A 337 -7.90 -6.65 -30.05
N ILE A 338 -7.42 -6.26 -28.86
CA ILE A 338 -7.17 -7.16 -27.73
C ILE A 338 -8.47 -7.82 -27.29
N LEU A 339 -9.58 -7.08 -27.10
CA LEU A 339 -10.89 -7.64 -26.73
C LEU A 339 -11.46 -8.58 -27.81
N LYS A 340 -11.24 -8.27 -29.09
CA LYS A 340 -11.67 -9.05 -30.26
C LYS A 340 -10.85 -10.33 -30.40
N ASN A 341 -9.54 -10.27 -30.19
CA ASN A 341 -8.66 -11.44 -30.19
C ASN A 341 -8.81 -12.27 -28.90
N ILE A 342 -9.11 -11.63 -27.77
CA ILE A 342 -9.55 -12.30 -26.55
C ILE A 342 -10.82 -13.08 -26.84
N LYS A 343 -11.77 -12.59 -27.65
CA LYS A 343 -12.97 -13.34 -28.07
C LYS A 343 -12.66 -14.65 -28.82
N LYS A 344 -11.47 -14.79 -29.40
CA LYS A 344 -10.96 -16.03 -30.04
C LYS A 344 -10.24 -16.96 -29.05
N ILE A 345 -9.62 -16.38 -28.01
CA ILE A 345 -9.03 -17.07 -26.85
C ILE A 345 -10.08 -17.36 -25.75
N TYR A 346 -11.27 -16.78 -25.88
CA TYR A 346 -12.39 -16.75 -24.92
C TYR A 346 -13.00 -18.13 -24.67
N GLU A 347 -12.94 -19.03 -25.66
CA GLU A 347 -13.31 -20.43 -25.45
C GLU A 347 -12.30 -21.19 -24.58
N VAL A 348 -11.06 -20.70 -24.45
CA VAL A 348 -9.98 -21.36 -23.72
C VAL A 348 -9.77 -20.75 -22.31
N ILE A 349 -10.05 -19.46 -22.11
CA ILE A 349 -9.83 -18.75 -20.83
C ILE A 349 -11.17 -18.23 -20.29
N LYS A 350 -12.04 -19.14 -19.85
CA LYS A 350 -13.27 -18.80 -19.15
C LYS A 350 -12.95 -18.38 -17.70
N ASN A 351 -12.79 -17.08 -17.46
CA ASN A 351 -12.94 -16.45 -16.15
C ASN A 351 -13.47 -15.02 -16.33
N GLU A 352 -14.76 -14.80 -16.07
CA GLU A 352 -15.48 -13.53 -16.27
C GLU A 352 -14.96 -12.35 -15.41
N ILE A 353 -14.06 -12.61 -14.46
CA ILE A 353 -13.55 -11.63 -13.49
C ILE A 353 -12.42 -10.77 -14.10
N CYS A 354 -11.53 -11.36 -14.92
CA CYS A 354 -10.32 -10.66 -15.37
C CYS A 354 -10.61 -9.58 -16.44
N ILE A 355 -11.58 -9.83 -17.33
CA ILE A 355 -11.93 -8.89 -18.41
C ILE A 355 -12.56 -7.60 -17.85
N LYS A 356 -13.45 -7.71 -16.85
CA LYS A 356 -14.06 -6.54 -16.20
C LYS A 356 -13.03 -5.65 -15.54
N GLU A 357 -12.04 -6.25 -14.86
CA GLU A 357 -10.94 -5.51 -14.24
C GLU A 357 -10.06 -4.78 -15.28
N ILE A 358 -9.74 -5.45 -16.39
CA ILE A 358 -8.94 -4.85 -17.47
C ILE A 358 -9.69 -3.66 -18.09
N ILE A 359 -10.98 -3.81 -18.42
CA ILE A 359 -11.81 -2.72 -18.94
C ILE A 359 -11.85 -1.55 -17.96
N PHE A 360 -12.06 -1.82 -16.67
CA PHE A 360 -12.06 -0.77 -15.65
C PHE A 360 -10.70 -0.06 -15.54
N CYS A 361 -9.58 -0.78 -15.67
CA CYS A 361 -8.24 -0.18 -15.67
C CYS A 361 -8.05 0.77 -16.86
N VAL A 362 -8.49 0.38 -18.06
CA VAL A 362 -8.42 1.20 -19.27
C VAL A 362 -9.31 2.43 -19.14
N LEU A 363 -10.56 2.26 -18.69
CA LEU A 363 -11.49 3.37 -18.48
C LEU A 363 -10.94 4.39 -17.47
N ASN A 364 -10.29 3.94 -16.39
CA ASN A 364 -9.64 4.84 -15.45
C ASN A 364 -8.52 5.67 -16.10
N LEU A 365 -7.70 5.04 -16.96
CA LEU A 365 -6.65 5.76 -17.68
C LEU A 365 -7.25 6.81 -18.62
N VAL A 366 -8.29 6.44 -19.37
CA VAL A 366 -9.02 7.37 -20.24
C VAL A 366 -9.60 8.54 -19.44
N ALA A 367 -10.20 8.27 -18.28
CA ALA A 367 -10.72 9.31 -17.39
C ALA A 367 -9.62 10.27 -16.92
N TYR A 368 -8.43 9.77 -16.58
CA TYR A 368 -7.29 10.62 -16.21
C TYR A 368 -6.83 11.51 -17.38
N PHE A 369 -6.76 10.97 -18.60
CA PHE A 369 -6.41 11.76 -19.79
C PHE A 369 -7.49 12.80 -20.15
N LEU A 370 -8.77 12.48 -19.99
CA LEU A 370 -9.86 13.45 -20.16
C LEU A 370 -9.77 14.57 -19.11
N GLY A 371 -9.47 14.23 -17.86
CA GLY A 371 -9.23 15.22 -16.80
C GLY A 371 -8.06 16.14 -17.15
N LEU A 372 -6.94 15.59 -17.63
CA LEU A 372 -5.81 16.38 -18.12
C LEU A 372 -6.23 17.30 -19.27
N LEU A 373 -6.99 16.81 -20.24
CA LEU A 373 -7.47 17.59 -21.37
C LEU A 373 -8.30 18.80 -20.91
N ILE A 374 -9.22 18.60 -19.96
CA ILE A 374 -10.03 19.69 -19.38
C ILE A 374 -9.14 20.75 -18.72
N VAL A 375 -8.13 20.32 -17.95
CA VAL A 375 -7.16 21.24 -17.33
C VAL A 375 -6.37 22.01 -18.39
N LEU A 376 -5.93 21.36 -19.45
CA LEU A 376 -5.22 22.02 -20.55
C LEU A 376 -6.12 23.04 -21.29
N ILE A 377 -7.39 22.68 -21.56
CA ILE A 377 -8.37 23.61 -22.15
C ILE A 377 -8.56 24.83 -21.25
N TYR A 378 -8.68 24.62 -19.94
CA TYR A 378 -8.82 25.70 -18.96
C TYR A 378 -7.57 26.59 -18.95
N LEU A 379 -6.36 26.03 -18.92
CA LEU A 379 -5.11 26.78 -18.99
C LEU A 379 -4.99 27.60 -20.29
N ASN A 380 -5.46 27.06 -21.41
CA ASN A 380 -5.45 27.73 -22.71
C ASN A 380 -6.27 29.04 -22.72
N ILE A 381 -7.25 29.20 -21.81
CA ILE A 381 -8.02 30.45 -21.67
C ILE A 381 -7.13 31.58 -21.12
N TYR A 382 -6.17 31.26 -20.26
CA TYR A 382 -5.33 32.23 -19.55
C TYR A 382 -3.98 32.49 -20.24
N ILE A 383 -3.53 31.58 -21.11
CA ILE A 383 -2.27 31.77 -21.84
C ILE A 383 -2.52 32.74 -23.03
N PRO A 384 -1.69 33.79 -23.21
CA PRO A 384 -1.79 34.69 -24.35
C PRO A 384 -1.76 33.92 -25.69
N LYS A 385 -2.63 34.29 -26.64
CA LYS A 385 -2.73 33.61 -27.94
C LYS A 385 -1.58 34.02 -28.86
N SER A 386 -0.47 33.29 -28.80
CA SER A 386 0.66 33.36 -29.74
C SER A 386 1.01 31.94 -30.24
N GLN A 387 1.84 31.80 -31.28
CA GLN A 387 2.27 30.48 -31.76
C GLN A 387 3.03 29.68 -30.68
N ASP A 388 3.69 30.35 -29.74
CA ASP A 388 4.39 29.74 -28.61
C ASP A 388 3.44 29.19 -27.53
N SER A 389 2.19 29.67 -27.46
CA SER A 389 1.25 29.23 -26.41
C SER A 389 0.85 27.77 -26.55
N LEU A 390 0.70 27.30 -27.80
CA LEU A 390 0.42 25.89 -28.10
C LEU A 390 1.60 24.99 -27.75
N VAL A 391 2.83 25.47 -27.96
CA VAL A 391 4.06 24.73 -27.60
C VAL A 391 4.17 24.59 -26.08
N VAL A 392 3.88 25.67 -25.33
CA VAL A 392 3.87 25.64 -23.86
C VAL A 392 2.81 24.67 -23.33
N LEU A 393 1.60 24.70 -23.89
CA LEU A 393 0.53 23.78 -23.50
C LEU A 393 0.87 22.32 -23.84
N SER A 394 1.54 22.09 -24.97
CA SER A 394 2.06 20.79 -25.40
C SER A 394 3.07 20.22 -24.41
N ASN A 395 4.04 21.03 -24.00
CA ASN A 395 5.05 20.67 -23.01
C ASN A 395 4.45 20.34 -21.64
N ILE A 396 3.47 21.12 -21.19
CA ILE A 396 2.75 20.86 -19.94
C ILE A 396 1.96 19.54 -20.05
N GLY A 397 1.24 19.34 -21.16
CA GLY A 397 0.45 18.14 -21.40
C GLY A 397 1.30 16.87 -21.39
N ILE A 398 2.45 16.87 -22.07
CA ILE A 398 3.31 15.68 -22.14
C ILE A 398 3.98 15.37 -20.80
N PHE A 399 4.37 16.39 -20.03
CA PHE A 399 4.89 16.23 -18.66
C PHE A 399 3.88 15.50 -17.77
N PHE A 400 2.63 15.96 -17.73
CA PHE A 400 1.59 15.34 -16.91
C PHE A 400 1.12 14.00 -17.48
N ALA A 401 1.09 13.83 -18.80
CA ALA A 401 0.76 12.55 -19.44
C ALA A 401 1.73 11.45 -19.01
N PHE A 402 3.04 11.75 -18.99
CA PHE A 402 4.06 10.81 -18.52
C PHE A 402 3.83 10.41 -17.06
N ILE A 403 3.61 11.39 -16.17
CA ILE A 403 3.35 11.14 -14.75
C ILE A 403 2.06 10.32 -14.55
N ILE A 404 0.98 10.67 -15.24
CA ILE A 404 -0.30 9.96 -15.17
C ILE A 404 -0.12 8.50 -15.59
N PHE A 405 0.59 8.25 -16.70
CA PHE A 405 0.81 6.90 -17.18
C PHE A 405 1.64 6.07 -16.20
N TYR A 406 2.71 6.65 -15.65
CA TYR A 406 3.52 5.97 -14.64
C TYR A 406 2.72 5.66 -13.36
N LEU A 407 2.00 6.65 -12.82
CA LEU A 407 1.17 6.47 -11.64
C LEU A 407 0.08 5.42 -11.90
N TRP A 408 -0.52 5.41 -13.10
CA TRP A 408 -1.48 4.39 -13.49
C TRP A 408 -0.86 2.98 -13.44
N LEU A 409 0.34 2.79 -14.00
CA LEU A 409 1.08 1.52 -13.93
C LEU A 409 1.34 1.07 -12.47
N VAL A 410 1.78 1.99 -11.60
CA VAL A 410 2.05 1.70 -10.18
C VAL A 410 0.77 1.28 -9.43
N TYR A 411 -0.36 1.90 -9.77
CA TYR A 411 -1.67 1.69 -9.13
C TYR A 411 -2.54 0.60 -9.78
N LEU A 412 -2.04 -0.10 -10.81
CA LEU A 412 -2.75 -1.22 -11.43
C LEU A 412 -3.17 -2.27 -10.37
N LYS A 413 -4.49 -2.52 -10.32
CA LYS A 413 -5.08 -3.53 -9.42
C LYS A 413 -5.03 -4.94 -10.00
N SER A 414 -5.17 -5.07 -11.32
CA SER A 414 -5.16 -6.37 -12.00
C SER A 414 -3.75 -6.97 -11.95
N LEU A 415 -3.61 -8.10 -11.26
CA LEU A 415 -2.34 -8.81 -11.12
C LEU A 415 -1.81 -9.29 -12.48
N ALA A 416 -2.68 -9.82 -13.34
CA ALA A 416 -2.32 -10.32 -14.66
C ALA A 416 -1.77 -9.20 -15.55
N LEU A 417 -2.48 -8.07 -15.62
CA LEU A 417 -2.05 -6.92 -16.43
C LEU A 417 -0.75 -6.32 -15.90
N ARG A 418 -0.60 -6.22 -14.57
CA ARG A 418 0.64 -5.75 -13.95
C ARG A 418 1.82 -6.66 -14.29
N LEU A 419 1.64 -7.98 -14.22
CA LEU A 419 2.68 -8.94 -14.57
C LEU A 419 3.10 -8.80 -16.05
N MET A 420 2.12 -8.68 -16.96
CA MET A 420 2.40 -8.45 -18.38
C MET A 420 3.25 -7.20 -18.61
N PHE A 421 2.85 -6.05 -18.02
CA PHE A 421 3.62 -4.81 -18.16
C PHE A 421 5.03 -4.94 -17.59
N VAL A 422 5.19 -5.58 -16.43
CA VAL A 422 6.52 -5.80 -15.83
C VAL A 422 7.40 -6.65 -16.76
N VAL A 423 6.88 -7.76 -17.31
CA VAL A 423 7.64 -8.62 -18.24
C VAL A 423 8.05 -7.86 -19.50
N VAL A 424 7.10 -7.13 -20.12
CA VAL A 424 7.40 -6.29 -21.29
C VAL A 424 8.44 -5.23 -20.95
N SER A 425 8.35 -4.61 -19.77
CA SER A 425 9.34 -3.63 -19.33
C SER A 425 10.73 -4.21 -19.13
N TYR A 426 10.87 -5.43 -18.63
CA TYR A 426 12.17 -6.10 -18.57
C TYR A 426 12.77 -6.30 -19.96
N ILE A 427 11.97 -6.74 -20.94
CA ILE A 427 12.42 -6.93 -22.33
C ILE A 427 12.89 -5.58 -22.91
N ILE A 428 12.09 -4.52 -22.74
CA ILE A 428 12.45 -3.16 -23.21
C ILE A 428 13.76 -2.70 -22.56
N VAL A 429 13.90 -2.84 -21.25
CA VAL A 429 15.11 -2.42 -20.54
C VAL A 429 16.34 -3.19 -21.02
N ILE A 430 16.23 -4.50 -21.28
CA ILE A 430 17.35 -5.30 -21.83
C ILE A 430 17.74 -4.80 -23.22
N ILE A 431 16.77 -4.53 -24.10
CA ILE A 431 17.03 -3.99 -25.44
C ILE A 431 17.73 -2.63 -25.34
N VAL A 432 17.21 -1.75 -24.49
CA VAL A 432 17.74 -0.39 -24.26
C VAL A 432 19.17 -0.44 -23.73
N LEU A 433 19.46 -1.32 -22.76
CA LEU A 433 20.82 -1.53 -22.24
C LEU A 433 21.79 -2.01 -23.32
N GLY A 434 21.32 -2.83 -24.27
CA GLY A 434 22.12 -3.28 -25.42
C GLY A 434 22.40 -2.18 -26.45
N ILE A 435 21.53 -1.17 -26.56
CA ILE A 435 21.71 -0.03 -27.47
C ILE A 435 22.62 1.04 -26.83
N SER A 436 22.25 1.53 -25.64
CA SER A 436 23.10 2.43 -24.86
C SER A 436 22.65 2.52 -23.40
N ILE A 437 23.62 2.44 -22.49
CA ILE A 437 23.37 2.49 -21.04
C ILE A 437 22.95 3.88 -20.55
N SER A 438 23.25 4.91 -21.32
CA SER A 438 22.94 6.30 -20.99
C SER A 438 21.44 6.62 -20.99
N ILE A 439 20.64 5.85 -21.74
CA ILE A 439 19.17 6.00 -21.79
C ILE A 439 18.55 5.72 -20.42
N LEU A 440 19.23 4.87 -19.61
CA LEU A 440 18.78 4.51 -18.28
C LEU A 440 18.71 5.74 -17.36
N ASN A 441 19.56 6.74 -17.57
CA ASN A 441 19.44 8.04 -16.92
C ASN A 441 20.25 9.09 -17.71
N PRO A 442 19.60 10.07 -18.35
CA PRO A 442 20.29 11.12 -19.10
C PRO A 442 21.29 11.91 -18.27
N PHE A 443 21.05 12.06 -16.96
CA PHE A 443 22.00 12.72 -16.05
C PHE A 443 23.21 11.84 -15.72
N ILE A 444 23.08 10.50 -15.71
CA ILE A 444 24.24 9.60 -15.69
C ILE A 444 24.97 9.68 -17.03
N GLY A 445 24.24 9.75 -18.15
CA GLY A 445 24.82 9.98 -19.47
C GLY A 445 25.61 11.28 -19.56
N LYS A 446 25.15 12.36 -18.91
CA LYS A 446 25.88 13.64 -18.81
C LYS A 446 27.16 13.56 -17.96
N ILE A 447 27.20 12.71 -16.93
CA ILE A 447 28.44 12.41 -16.17
C ILE A 447 29.49 11.74 -17.08
N PHE A 448 29.05 11.00 -18.10
CA PHE A 448 29.94 10.32 -19.03
C PHE A 448 30.26 11.13 -20.30
N ASN A 449 29.36 12.01 -20.77
CA ASN A 449 29.52 12.85 -21.96
C ASN A 449 28.99 14.29 -21.73
N ASP A 450 29.90 15.27 -21.66
CA ASP A 450 29.59 16.70 -21.40
C ASP A 450 28.99 17.46 -22.61
N GLU A 451 29.00 16.90 -23.82
CA GLU A 451 28.63 17.60 -25.07
C GLU A 451 27.11 17.67 -25.37
N GLN A 452 26.26 17.47 -24.38
CA GLN A 452 24.82 17.28 -24.63
C GLN A 452 24.02 18.58 -24.60
N ASN A 453 23.64 19.04 -25.78
CA ASN A 453 22.70 20.15 -25.97
C ASN A 453 21.25 19.62 -25.98
N PHE A 454 20.56 19.76 -24.84
CA PHE A 454 19.12 19.48 -24.75
C PHE A 454 18.29 20.58 -25.40
N THR A 455 18.18 20.57 -26.73
CA THR A 455 17.51 21.65 -27.48
C THR A 455 16.01 21.46 -27.63
N ASN A 456 15.50 20.21 -27.57
CA ASN A 456 14.07 19.96 -27.73
C ASN A 456 13.31 20.11 -26.39
N PRO A 457 12.35 21.04 -26.27
CA PRO A 457 11.62 21.28 -25.03
C PRO A 457 10.91 20.03 -24.50
N ILE A 458 10.19 19.28 -25.33
CA ILE A 458 9.41 18.10 -24.93
C ILE A 458 10.32 17.05 -24.26
N PHE A 459 11.50 16.80 -24.84
CA PHE A 459 12.50 15.90 -24.26
C PHE A 459 12.91 16.33 -22.85
N VAL A 460 13.14 17.63 -22.64
CA VAL A 460 13.51 18.20 -21.34
C VAL A 460 12.39 17.98 -20.32
N TYR A 461 11.12 18.24 -20.68
CA TYR A 461 9.98 18.04 -19.78
C TYR A 461 9.79 16.56 -19.39
N ILE A 462 9.87 15.62 -20.33
CA ILE A 462 9.76 14.18 -20.03
C ILE A 462 10.92 13.73 -19.13
N THR A 463 12.15 14.14 -19.46
CA THR A 463 13.35 13.81 -18.68
C THR A 463 13.29 14.38 -17.27
N PHE A 464 12.75 15.58 -17.11
CA PHE A 464 12.52 16.19 -15.80
C PHE A 464 11.48 15.41 -14.98
N ALA A 465 10.35 15.03 -15.60
CA ALA A 465 9.34 14.18 -14.96
C ALA A 465 9.91 12.82 -14.52
N TYR A 466 10.66 12.16 -15.41
CA TYR A 466 11.38 10.92 -15.14
C TYR A 466 12.32 11.05 -13.95
N THR A 467 13.11 12.13 -13.89
CA THR A 467 14.09 12.36 -12.83
C THR A 467 13.43 12.55 -11.47
N ILE A 468 12.34 13.33 -11.39
CA ILE A 468 11.57 13.51 -10.15
C ILE A 468 11.05 12.16 -9.66
N LEU A 469 10.42 11.38 -10.54
CA LEU A 469 9.88 10.07 -10.21
C LEU A 469 10.99 9.10 -9.79
N LEU A 470 12.13 9.09 -10.49
CA LEU A 470 13.27 8.26 -10.19
C LEU A 470 13.83 8.56 -8.79
N ILE A 471 13.98 9.84 -8.42
CA ILE A 471 14.45 10.24 -7.07
C ILE A 471 13.52 9.71 -5.98
N LEU A 472 12.19 9.85 -6.16
CA LEU A 472 11.21 9.34 -5.20
C LEU A 472 11.30 7.81 -5.06
N ILE A 473 11.50 7.10 -6.17
CA ILE A 473 11.59 5.65 -6.15
C ILE A 473 12.92 5.19 -5.56
N LEU A 474 14.04 5.85 -5.88
CA LEU A 474 15.36 5.52 -5.34
C LEU A 474 15.42 5.76 -3.83
N PHE A 475 14.78 6.83 -3.33
CA PHE A 475 14.61 7.02 -1.89
C PHE A 475 13.91 5.82 -1.25
N SER A 476 12.84 5.35 -1.88
CA SER A 476 12.13 4.16 -1.41
C SER A 476 12.98 2.89 -1.50
N PHE A 477 13.70 2.71 -2.60
CA PHE A 477 14.57 1.57 -2.87
C PHE A 477 15.68 1.48 -1.83
N GLN A 478 16.40 2.59 -1.57
CA GLN A 478 17.44 2.66 -0.55
C GLN A 478 16.90 2.29 0.84
N LYS A 479 15.75 2.83 1.22
CA LYS A 479 15.13 2.54 2.53
C LYS A 479 14.69 1.08 2.65
N THR A 480 14.20 0.49 1.55
CA THR A 480 13.82 -0.93 1.48
C THR A 480 15.04 -1.84 1.54
N ALA A 481 16.09 -1.51 0.78
CA ALA A 481 17.34 -2.24 0.74
C ALA A 481 18.02 -2.25 2.11
N ARG A 482 18.08 -1.11 2.82
CA ARG A 482 18.64 -1.04 4.18
C ARG A 482 17.90 -1.93 5.18
N LYS A 483 16.59 -2.08 5.03
CA LYS A 483 15.77 -2.94 5.90
C LYS A 483 15.93 -4.43 5.59
N ASN A 484 16.12 -4.76 4.31
CA ASN A 484 16.24 -6.14 3.84
C ASN A 484 17.69 -6.65 3.80
N SER A 485 18.69 -5.76 3.82
CA SER A 485 20.07 -6.13 4.05
C SER A 485 20.20 -6.57 5.50
N ILE A 486 20.53 -7.85 5.72
CA ILE A 486 20.71 -8.52 7.03
C ILE A 486 21.87 -7.90 7.85
N VAL A 487 22.48 -6.81 7.40
CA VAL A 487 23.61 -6.19 8.08
C VAL A 487 23.09 -5.17 9.10
N PRO A 488 23.30 -5.41 10.41
CA PRO A 488 23.01 -4.39 11.41
C PRO A 488 23.96 -3.22 11.18
N SER A 489 23.43 -2.00 11.15
CA SER A 489 24.24 -0.79 11.30
C SER A 489 24.63 -0.59 12.75
#